data_AF-A0A2B7ZZ38-F1
#
_entry.id   AF-A0A2B7ZZ38-F1
#
_cell.length_a   1.000
_cell.length_b   1.000
_cell.length_c   1.000
_cell.angle_alpha   90.00
_cell.angle_beta   90.00
_cell.angle_gamma   90.00
#
_symmetry.space_group_name_H-M   'P 1'
#
loop_
_entity.id
_entity.type
_entity.pdbx_description
1 polymer ?
#
loop_
_entity_poly.entity_id
_entity_poly.type
_entity_poly.pdbx_seq_one_letter_code
_entity_poly.pdbx_strand_id
1 'polypeptide(L)'
;MESAYERRSDLIPNLAATVKGYAKHEEETLTKVTEARAGATQVKVDPSNITPEQLEKFQQAQAGVGSALGRLLAISENYPDLKANQNFLELQSQLEGTENRINVARNRFNETVGNYNIKIKRFPGSVIAAILGFKEKTYFKAEAGAEKAPQLKF
;
A
#
# COMPACT_ATOMS: atom_id res chain seq x y z
N MET A 1 -3.99 -0.28 10.50
CA MET A 1 -3.83 -0.28 9.03
C MET A 1 -3.42 1.11 8.56
N GLU A 2 -4.21 2.13 8.89
CA GLU A 2 -3.89 3.54 8.66
C GLU A 2 -2.48 3.94 9.13
N SER A 3 -2.12 3.61 10.37
CA SER A 3 -0.79 3.87 10.94
C SER A 3 0.39 3.31 10.13
N ALA A 4 0.19 2.21 9.38
CA ALA A 4 1.23 1.64 8.53
C ALA A 4 1.39 2.45 7.23
N TYR A 5 0.29 2.92 6.66
CA TYR A 5 0.33 3.80 5.49
C TYR A 5 0.92 5.17 5.82
N GLU A 6 0.57 5.74 6.97
CA GLU A 6 1.16 6.99 7.47
C GLU A 6 2.67 6.85 7.62
N ARG A 7 3.13 5.80 8.32
CA ARG A 7 4.56 5.52 8.47
C ARG A 7 5.28 5.43 7.12
N ARG A 8 4.68 4.76 6.12
CA ARG A 8 5.26 4.70 4.77
C ARG A 8 5.39 6.10 4.17
N SER A 9 4.33 6.90 4.23
CA SER A 9 4.33 8.28 3.74
C SER A 9 5.35 9.17 4.44
N ASP A 10 5.62 8.94 5.72
CA ASP A 10 6.59 9.71 6.51
C ASP A 10 8.04 9.35 6.20
N LEU A 11 8.32 8.13 5.76
CA LEU A 11 9.67 7.67 5.39
C LEU A 11 10.10 8.16 4.00
N ILE A 12 9.14 8.39 3.09
CA ILE A 12 9.43 8.76 1.69
C ILE A 12 10.29 10.03 1.55
N PRO A 13 10.03 11.15 2.25
CA PRO A 13 10.85 12.35 2.13
C PRO A 13 12.33 12.10 2.50
N ASN A 14 12.59 11.33 3.56
CA ASN A 14 13.94 10.99 3.98
C ASN A 14 14.65 10.10 2.96
N LEU A 15 13.92 9.13 2.38
CA LEU A 15 14.44 8.30 1.30
C LEU A 15 14.77 9.14 0.07
N ALA A 16 13.84 10.00 -0.37
CA ALA A 16 14.02 10.86 -1.53
C ALA A 16 15.22 11.82 -1.35
N ALA A 17 15.39 12.40 -0.16
CA ALA A 17 16.53 13.24 0.15
C ALA A 17 17.86 12.47 0.10
N THR A 18 17.88 11.24 0.62
CA THR A 18 19.06 10.37 0.57
C THR A 18 19.43 10.04 -0.87
N VAL A 19 18.46 9.59 -1.68
CA VAL A 19 18.70 9.27 -3.09
C VAL A 19 19.14 10.51 -3.87
N LYS A 20 18.52 11.68 -3.64
CA LYS A 20 18.90 12.94 -4.29
C LYS A 20 20.36 13.34 -4.05
N GLY A 21 20.92 12.99 -2.89
CA GLY A 21 22.33 13.24 -2.57
C GLY A 21 23.30 12.52 -3.50
N TYR A 22 22.93 11.33 -3.97
CA TYR A 22 23.78 10.44 -4.78
C TYR A 22 23.38 10.42 -6.27
N ALA A 23 22.10 10.55 -6.57
CA ALA A 23 21.53 10.37 -7.90
C ALA A 23 20.82 11.65 -8.39
N LYS A 24 21.59 12.75 -8.50
CA LYS A 24 21.05 14.08 -8.87
C LYS A 24 20.37 14.13 -10.24
N HIS A 25 20.73 13.23 -11.15
CA HIS A 25 20.14 13.14 -12.49
C HIS A 25 18.78 12.43 -12.51
N GLU A 26 18.35 11.83 -11.39
CA GLU A 26 17.09 11.08 -11.26
C GLU A 26 15.91 11.96 -10.80
N GLU A 27 15.92 13.24 -11.16
CA GLU A 27 14.92 14.22 -10.71
C GLU A 27 13.49 13.83 -11.10
N GLU A 28 13.31 13.31 -12.32
CA GLU A 28 12.01 12.82 -12.80
C GLU A 28 11.48 11.68 -11.92
N THR A 29 12.35 10.74 -11.53
CA THR A 29 11.99 9.62 -10.65
C THR A 29 11.59 10.13 -9.27
N LEU A 30 12.38 11.02 -8.67
CA LEU A 30 12.11 11.59 -7.35
C LEU A 30 10.81 12.40 -7.34
N THR A 31 10.52 13.09 -8.44
CA THR A 31 9.25 13.80 -8.64
C THR A 31 8.08 12.81 -8.65
N LYS A 32 8.15 11.74 -9.44
CA LYS A 32 7.12 10.69 -9.48
C LYS A 32 6.87 10.04 -8.11
N VAL A 33 7.92 9.85 -7.31
CA VAL A 33 7.80 9.32 -5.93
C VAL A 33 7.06 10.31 -5.02
N THR A 34 7.40 11.59 -5.13
CA THR A 34 6.78 12.67 -4.36
C THR A 34 5.31 12.84 -4.72
N GLU A 35 4.99 12.81 -6.01
CA GLU A 35 3.62 12.86 -6.53
C GLU A 35 2.79 11.65 -6.09
N ALA A 36 3.36 10.44 -6.18
CA ALA A 36 2.70 9.22 -5.72
C ALA A 36 2.36 9.29 -4.22
N ARG A 37 3.30 9.77 -3.39
CA ARG A 37 3.07 10.02 -1.96
C ARG A 37 1.95 11.04 -1.74
N ALA A 38 1.99 12.16 -2.46
CA ALA A 38 1.01 13.23 -2.33
C ALA A 38 -0.40 12.73 -2.68
N GLY A 39 -0.53 12.04 -3.81
CA GLY A 39 -1.79 11.43 -4.23
C GLY A 39 -2.32 10.42 -3.21
N ALA A 40 -1.45 9.55 -2.67
CA ALA A 40 -1.86 8.59 -1.65
C ALA A 40 -2.30 9.24 -0.33
N THR A 41 -1.69 10.35 0.07
CA THR A 41 -2.04 11.07 1.29
C THR A 41 -3.35 11.86 1.15
N GLN A 42 -3.70 12.27 -0.07
CA GLN A 42 -4.95 12.97 -0.36
C GLN A 42 -6.17 12.05 -0.33
N VAL A 43 -6.00 10.76 -0.60
CA VAL A 43 -7.12 9.80 -0.57
C VAL A 43 -7.40 9.36 0.86
N LYS A 44 -8.35 10.05 1.50
CA LYS A 44 -8.87 9.69 2.82
C LYS A 44 -10.10 8.80 2.68
N VAL A 45 -10.15 7.74 3.49
CA VAL A 45 -11.31 6.84 3.58
C VAL A 45 -11.93 7.03 4.96
N ASP A 46 -13.20 7.41 5.01
CA ASP A 46 -13.95 7.44 6.27
C ASP A 46 -14.25 5.99 6.71
N PRO A 47 -13.72 5.52 7.85
CA PRO A 47 -13.97 4.16 8.34
C PRO A 47 -15.45 3.86 8.59
N SER A 48 -16.25 4.90 8.84
CA SER A 48 -17.67 4.79 9.20
C SER A 48 -18.56 4.57 7.97
N ASN A 49 -18.11 4.97 6.79
CA ASN A 49 -18.90 4.92 5.55
C ASN A 49 -18.04 4.55 4.33
N ILE A 50 -17.33 3.43 4.42
CA ILE A 50 -16.49 2.93 3.33
C ILE A 50 -17.37 2.45 2.17
N THR A 51 -17.32 3.15 1.03
CA THR A 51 -17.89 2.66 -0.24
C THR A 51 -16.88 1.81 -1.03
N PRO A 52 -17.34 0.90 -1.91
CA PRO A 52 -16.44 0.15 -2.78
C PRO A 52 -15.52 1.06 -3.61
N GLU A 53 -16.05 2.18 -4.13
CA GLU A 53 -15.29 3.12 -4.95
C GLU A 53 -14.21 3.85 -4.14
N GLN A 54 -14.51 4.22 -2.89
CA GLN A 54 -13.53 4.85 -2.00
C GLN A 54 -12.40 3.88 -1.66
N LEU A 55 -12.73 2.63 -1.35
CA LEU A 55 -11.75 1.60 -1.05
C LEU A 55 -10.87 1.27 -2.26
N GLU A 56 -11.45 1.27 -3.46
CA GLU A 56 -10.71 1.07 -4.70
C GLU A 56 -9.77 2.24 -5.01
N LYS A 57 -10.25 3.48 -4.93
CA LYS A 57 -9.40 4.68 -5.10
C LYS A 57 -8.23 4.69 -4.11
N PHE A 58 -8.50 4.34 -2.86
CA PHE A 58 -7.46 4.23 -1.83
C PHE A 58 -6.43 3.16 -2.22
N GLN A 59 -6.87 1.97 -2.62
CA GLN A 59 -5.96 0.91 -3.06
C GLN A 59 -5.09 1.32 -4.24
N GLN A 60 -5.69 1.94 -5.26
CA GLN A 60 -4.96 2.41 -6.44
C GLN A 60 -3.90 3.44 -6.08
N ALA A 61 -4.24 4.42 -5.22
CA ALA A 61 -3.29 5.43 -4.78
C ALA A 61 -2.13 4.80 -3.96
N GLN A 62 -2.46 3.87 -3.06
CA GLN A 62 -1.45 3.15 -2.28
C GLN A 62 -0.57 2.22 -3.14
N ALA A 63 -1.10 1.62 -4.20
CA ALA A 63 -0.33 0.81 -5.16
C ALA A 63 0.62 1.68 -6.00
N GLY A 64 0.20 2.91 -6.34
CA GLY A 64 1.04 3.90 -7.00
C GLY A 64 2.32 4.23 -6.21
N VAL A 65 2.21 4.34 -4.88
CA VAL A 65 3.36 4.53 -3.98
C VAL A 65 4.30 3.33 -4.03
N GLY A 66 3.77 2.11 -3.90
CA GLY A 66 4.59 0.89 -3.96
C GLY A 66 5.34 0.76 -5.29
N SER A 67 4.67 1.06 -6.40
CA SER A 67 5.27 1.08 -7.73
C SER A 67 6.37 2.13 -7.88
N ALA A 68 6.17 3.34 -7.34
CA ALA A 68 7.17 4.40 -7.38
C ALA A 68 8.40 4.06 -6.53
N LEU A 69 8.19 3.49 -5.34
CA LEU A 69 9.26 2.98 -4.48
C LEU A 69 10.05 1.86 -5.17
N GLY A 70 9.37 0.91 -5.82
CA GLY A 70 10.03 -0.16 -6.58
C GLY A 70 10.93 0.37 -7.69
N ARG A 71 10.50 1.40 -8.43
CA ARG A 71 11.35 2.09 -9.42
C ARG A 71 12.56 2.77 -8.79
N LEU A 72 12.36 3.44 -7.66
CA LEU A 72 13.45 4.11 -6.93
C LEU A 72 14.51 3.10 -6.47
N LEU A 73 14.09 1.94 -5.97
CA LEU A 73 14.99 0.84 -5.61
C LEU A 73 15.73 0.28 -6.82
N ALA A 74 15.04 0.06 -7.95
CA ALA A 74 15.70 -0.39 -9.18
C ALA A 74 16.78 0.59 -9.67
N ILE A 75 16.53 1.91 -9.54
CA ILE A 75 17.52 2.93 -9.90
C ILE A 75 18.74 2.87 -8.96
N SER A 76 18.54 2.59 -7.67
CA SER A 76 19.66 2.50 -6.70
C SER A 76 20.70 1.43 -7.06
N GLU A 77 20.34 0.42 -7.86
CA GLU A 77 21.27 -0.59 -8.38
C GLU A 77 22.36 0.02 -9.28
N ASN A 78 22.07 1.13 -9.95
CA ASN A 78 23.03 1.84 -10.80
C ASN A 78 24.00 2.75 -10.02
N TYR A 79 23.80 2.92 -8.70
CA TYR A 79 24.56 3.83 -7.85
C TYR A 79 25.17 3.05 -6.67
N PRO A 80 26.36 2.43 -6.83
CA PRO A 80 26.98 1.58 -5.81
C PRO A 80 27.15 2.25 -4.44
N ASP A 81 27.53 3.53 -4.43
CA ASP A 81 27.73 4.30 -3.19
C ASP A 81 26.40 4.53 -2.44
N LEU A 82 25.30 4.72 -3.17
CA LEU A 82 23.95 4.81 -2.58
C LEU A 82 23.51 3.45 -2.05
N LYS A 83 23.74 2.39 -2.82
CA LYS A 83 23.42 1.01 -2.43
C LYS A 83 24.16 0.58 -1.16
N ALA A 84 25.40 1.04 -0.98
CA ALA A 84 26.20 0.80 0.22
C ALA A 84 25.92 1.81 1.35
N ASN A 85 25.09 2.83 1.12
CA ASN A 85 24.80 3.84 2.14
C ASN A 85 23.96 3.25 3.28
N GLN A 86 24.48 3.33 4.51
CA GLN A 86 23.82 2.75 5.69
C GLN A 86 22.43 3.33 5.95
N ASN A 87 22.24 4.63 5.75
CA ASN A 87 20.94 5.28 5.96
C ASN A 87 19.92 4.82 4.89
N PHE A 88 20.36 4.64 3.65
CA PHE A 88 19.53 4.11 2.57
C PHE A 88 19.07 2.68 2.86
N LEU A 89 19.99 1.80 3.27
CA LEU A 89 19.69 0.42 3.65
C LEU A 89 18.72 0.35 4.84
N GLU A 90 18.91 1.21 5.85
CA GLU A 90 17.99 1.28 6.98
C GLU A 90 16.58 1.72 6.54
N LEU A 91 16.47 2.78 5.73
CA LEU A 91 15.19 3.25 5.21
C LEU A 91 14.50 2.20 4.34
N GLN A 92 15.25 1.48 3.51
CA GLN A 92 14.74 0.35 2.72
C GLN A 92 14.15 -0.74 3.63
N SER A 93 14.88 -1.15 4.68
CA SER A 93 14.41 -2.14 5.64
C SER A 93 13.15 -1.68 6.39
N GLN A 94 13.10 -0.41 6.79
CA GLN A 94 11.92 0.16 7.45
C GLN A 94 10.69 0.19 6.51
N LEU A 95 10.90 0.49 5.22
CA LEU A 95 9.84 0.45 4.21
C LEU A 95 9.36 -0.97 3.96
N GLU A 96 10.25 -1.94 3.81
CA GLU A 96 9.91 -3.35 3.67
C GLU A 96 9.08 -3.85 4.86
N GLY A 97 9.53 -3.55 6.08
CA GLY A 97 8.79 -3.86 7.31
C GLY A 97 7.41 -3.21 7.35
N THR A 98 7.27 -2.02 6.75
CA THR A 98 6.00 -1.31 6.64
C THR A 98 5.07 -1.95 5.60
N GLU A 99 5.58 -2.37 4.43
CA GLU A 99 4.81 -3.11 3.42
C GLU A 99 4.30 -4.45 3.96
N ASN A 100 5.14 -5.17 4.71
CA ASN A 100 4.73 -6.41 5.37
C ASN A 100 3.58 -6.17 6.36
N ARG A 101 3.66 -5.10 7.16
CA ARG A 101 2.56 -4.70 8.07
C ARG A 101 1.29 -4.32 7.32
N ILE A 102 1.41 -3.62 6.18
CA ILE A 102 0.27 -3.29 5.30
C ILE A 102 -0.39 -4.58 4.79
N ASN A 103 0.39 -5.54 4.29
CA ASN A 103 -0.12 -6.81 3.77
C ASN A 103 -0.85 -7.63 4.86
N VAL A 104 -0.24 -7.76 6.04
CA VAL A 104 -0.89 -8.42 7.18
C VAL A 104 -2.19 -7.72 7.57
N ALA A 105 -2.20 -6.38 7.60
CA ALA A 105 -3.40 -5.61 7.92
C ALA A 105 -4.51 -5.77 6.86
N ARG A 106 -4.17 -5.80 5.57
CA ARG A 106 -5.11 -6.08 4.46
C ARG A 106 -5.74 -7.46 4.62
N ASN A 107 -4.92 -8.48 4.90
CA ASN A 107 -5.41 -9.86 5.07
C ASN A 107 -6.35 -9.96 6.27
N ARG A 108 -5.98 -9.38 7.42
CA ARG A 108 -6.82 -9.36 8.62
C ARG A 108 -8.14 -8.60 8.40
N PHE A 109 -8.11 -7.50 7.65
CA PHE A 109 -9.32 -6.77 7.26
C PHE A 109 -10.22 -7.66 6.41
N ASN A 110 -9.66 -8.30 5.38
CA ASN A 110 -10.41 -9.17 4.48
C ASN A 110 -11.03 -10.36 5.21
N GLU A 111 -10.32 -10.97 6.15
CA GLU A 111 -10.85 -12.04 7.00
C GLU A 111 -12.03 -11.54 7.85
N THR A 112 -11.89 -10.37 8.48
CA THR A 112 -12.94 -9.75 9.30
C THR A 112 -14.18 -9.42 8.47
N VAL A 113 -13.99 -8.81 7.30
CA VAL A 113 -15.05 -8.51 6.34
C VAL A 113 -15.71 -9.78 5.82
N GLY A 114 -14.93 -10.84 5.57
CA GLY A 114 -15.44 -12.14 5.15
C GLY A 114 -16.37 -12.76 6.20
N ASN A 115 -15.92 -12.79 7.45
CA ASN A 115 -16.72 -13.27 8.57
C ASN A 115 -18.00 -12.45 8.76
N TYR A 116 -17.92 -11.12 8.62
CA TYR A 116 -19.09 -10.24 8.65
C TYR A 116 -20.06 -10.54 7.50
N ASN A 117 -19.58 -10.60 6.27
CA ASN A 117 -20.38 -10.86 5.08
C ASN A 117 -21.06 -12.24 5.16
N ILE A 118 -20.37 -13.27 5.67
CA ILE A 118 -20.95 -14.60 5.92
C ILE A 118 -22.09 -14.51 6.93
N LYS A 119 -21.90 -13.79 8.04
CA LYS A 119 -22.93 -13.65 9.10
C LYS A 119 -24.20 -12.99 8.58
N ILE A 120 -24.09 -11.92 7.79
CA ILE A 120 -25.27 -11.23 7.24
C ILE A 120 -25.92 -11.97 6.07
N LYS A 121 -25.26 -12.98 5.49
CA LYS A 121 -25.83 -13.81 4.41
C LYS A 121 -26.51 -15.09 4.89
N ARG A 122 -26.19 -15.56 6.10
CA ARG A 122 -26.73 -16.83 6.65
C ARG A 122 -27.90 -16.57 7.57
N PHE A 123 -28.86 -17.50 7.62
CA PHE A 123 -29.95 -17.46 8.59
C PHE A 123 -29.40 -17.64 10.02
N PRO A 124 -29.89 -16.89 11.04
CA PRO A 124 -30.94 -15.86 10.98
C PRO A 124 -30.44 -14.45 10.57
N GLY A 125 -29.12 -14.26 10.42
CA GLY A 125 -28.50 -12.98 10.14
C GLY A 125 -28.97 -12.27 8.86
N SER A 126 -29.35 -13.01 7.80
CA SER A 126 -29.91 -12.41 6.56
C SER A 126 -31.24 -11.68 6.77
N VAL A 127 -32.09 -12.19 7.67
CA VAL A 127 -33.36 -11.54 8.02
C VAL A 127 -33.11 -10.28 8.84
N ILE A 128 -32.25 -10.38 9.84
CA ILE A 128 -31.86 -9.25 10.70
C ILE A 128 -31.18 -8.15 9.87
N ALA A 129 -30.30 -8.54 8.95
CA ALA A 129 -29.61 -7.61 8.05
C ALA A 129 -30.56 -6.87 7.12
N ALA A 130 -31.58 -7.55 6.58
CA ALA A 130 -32.60 -6.90 5.75
C ALA A 130 -33.44 -5.89 6.55
N ILE A 131 -33.83 -6.22 7.78
CA ILE A 131 -34.64 -5.36 8.65
C ILE A 131 -33.85 -4.13 9.12
N LEU A 132 -32.60 -4.33 9.55
CA LEU A 132 -31.75 -3.27 10.12
C LEU A 132 -30.88 -2.56 9.07
N GLY A 133 -30.94 -2.97 7.81
CA GLY A 133 -30.20 -2.35 6.70
C GLY A 133 -28.70 -2.64 6.67
N PHE A 134 -28.24 -3.75 7.26
CA PHE A 134 -26.83 -4.14 7.19
C PHE A 134 -26.45 -4.59 5.78
N LYS A 135 -25.47 -3.93 5.18
CA LYS A 135 -24.99 -4.21 3.82
C LYS A 135 -23.65 -4.93 3.84
N GLU A 136 -23.35 -5.65 2.76
CA GLU A 136 -22.04 -6.25 2.54
C GLU A 136 -20.93 -5.20 2.52
N LYS A 137 -19.78 -5.56 3.07
CA LYS A 137 -18.57 -4.75 3.05
C LYS A 137 -17.63 -5.26 1.97
N THR A 138 -16.94 -4.34 1.30
CA THR A 138 -15.97 -4.63 0.25
C THR A 138 -14.63 -5.09 0.82
N TYR A 139 -13.92 -5.96 0.10
CA TYR A 139 -12.58 -6.43 0.43
C TYR A 139 -11.50 -5.52 -0.16
N PHE A 140 -10.30 -5.54 0.44
CA PHE A 140 -9.08 -5.22 -0.30
C PHE A 140 -8.86 -6.27 -1.38
N LYS A 141 -8.71 -5.82 -2.63
CA LYS A 141 -8.37 -6.67 -3.76
C LYS A 141 -6.88 -7.03 -3.67
N ALA A 142 -6.53 -8.20 -4.18
CA ALA A 142 -5.13 -8.52 -4.43
C ALA A 142 -4.57 -7.55 -5.49
N GLU A 143 -3.27 -7.25 -5.43
CA GLU A 143 -2.62 -6.46 -6.47
C GLU A 143 -2.72 -7.17 -7.81
N ALA A 144 -3.01 -6.43 -8.87
CA ALA A 144 -3.11 -6.98 -10.22
C ALA A 144 -1.76 -7.62 -10.60
N GLY A 145 -1.76 -8.94 -10.88
CA GLY A 145 -0.56 -9.70 -11.20
C GLY A 145 0.00 -10.54 -10.05
N ALA A 146 -0.54 -10.44 -8.82
CA ALA A 146 -0.18 -11.34 -7.71
C ALA A 146 -0.50 -12.82 -8.00
N GLU A 147 -1.37 -13.10 -8.98
CA GLU A 147 -1.67 -14.45 -9.46
C GLU A 147 -0.57 -15.03 -10.38
N LYS A 148 0.35 -14.21 -10.89
CA LYS A 148 1.49 -14.66 -11.70
C LYS A 148 2.71 -14.83 -10.80
N ALA A 149 2.91 -16.05 -10.30
CA ALA A 149 4.17 -16.41 -9.67
C ALA A 149 5.34 -16.13 -10.63
N PRO A 150 6.44 -15.48 -10.18
CA PRO A 150 7.58 -15.24 -11.05
C PRO A 150 8.16 -16.58 -11.50
N GLN A 151 8.18 -16.80 -12.82
CA GLN A 151 8.86 -17.95 -13.40
C GLN A 151 10.37 -17.71 -13.25
N LEU A 152 10.97 -18.33 -12.24
CA LEU A 152 12.41 -18.39 -12.09
C LEU A 152 12.97 -19.15 -13.30
N LYS A 153 13.53 -18.41 -14.26
CA LYS A 153 14.43 -18.97 -15.25
C LYS A 153 15.83 -18.92 -14.65
N PHE A 154 16.37 -20.11 -14.36
CA PHE A 154 17.81 -20.30 -14.15
C PHE A 154 18.54 -20.13 -15.48
#